data_AF-A0A7J2J7J2-F1
#
_entry.id   AF-A0A7J2J7J2-F1
#
_cell.length_a   1.000
_cell.length_b   1.000
_cell.length_c   1.000
_cell.angle_alpha   90.00
_cell.angle_beta   90.00
_cell.angle_gamma   90.00
#
_symmetry.space_group_name_H-M   'P 1'
#
loop_
_entity.id
_entity.type
_entity.pdbx_description
1 polymer ?
#
loop_
_entity_poly.entity_id
_entity_poly.type
_entity_poly.pdbx_seq_one_letter_code
_entity_poly.pdbx_strand_id
1 'polypeptide(L)'
;MSMWIVVFLVGIIILLMAWILFFGGAGVTHQRKLRKEITRLKDELSRLQEANEALRATLGAGSEERLRRYGKLFEFIRDLESLRCAIAGSKICQASLSKKYDTIPGPDMLKRILAQPGVDPVIKNRLADELLVGEVGRALMLSLDKGFSIDKAAANAGVPLVVARGQITRLQILGYLDSHLKLTEQGREALV
;
A
#
# COMPACT_ATOMS: atom_id res chain seq x y z
N MET A 1 1.35 -84.82 -53.67
CA MET A 1 0.47 -83.92 -52.88
C MET A 1 1.17 -83.26 -51.69
N SER A 2 2.03 -83.95 -50.93
CA SER A 2 2.73 -83.40 -49.75
C SER A 2 3.65 -82.18 -50.03
N MET A 3 4.41 -82.18 -51.13
CA MET A 3 5.41 -81.13 -51.40
C MET A 3 4.80 -79.75 -51.71
N TRP A 4 3.66 -79.70 -52.40
CA TRP A 4 2.96 -78.44 -52.71
C TRP A 4 2.38 -77.78 -51.46
N ILE A 5 1.96 -78.57 -50.47
CA ILE A 5 1.46 -78.07 -49.19
C ILE A 5 2.59 -77.39 -48.41
N VAL A 6 3.79 -77.96 -48.41
CA VAL A 6 4.97 -77.37 -47.75
C VAL A 6 5.36 -76.04 -48.40
N VAL A 7 5.39 -75.98 -49.74
CA VAL A 7 5.71 -74.74 -50.46
C VAL A 7 4.69 -73.64 -50.18
N PHE A 8 3.40 -73.98 -50.14
CA PHE A 8 2.34 -73.03 -49.82
C PHE A 8 2.42 -72.53 -48.37
N LEU A 9 2.74 -73.43 -47.42
CA LEU A 9 2.92 -73.09 -46.01
C LEU A 9 4.10 -72.13 -45.81
N VAL A 10 5.23 -72.40 -46.47
CA VAL A 10 6.41 -71.51 -46.41
C VAL A 10 6.09 -70.14 -47.02
N GLY A 11 5.33 -70.09 -48.11
CA GLY A 11 4.85 -68.84 -48.70
C GLY A 11 4.01 -68.01 -47.72
N ILE A 12 3.09 -68.64 -46.99
CA ILE A 12 2.26 -67.97 -45.98
C ILE A 12 3.09 -67.47 -44.80
N ILE A 13 4.07 -68.25 -44.34
CA ILE A 13 4.95 -67.84 -43.22
C ILE A 13 5.78 -66.62 -43.63
N ILE A 14 6.33 -66.61 -44.85
CA ILE A 14 7.08 -65.45 -45.36
C ILE A 14 6.17 -64.22 -45.49
N LEU A 15 4.92 -64.41 -45.97
CA LEU A 15 3.95 -63.34 -46.09
C LEU A 15 3.55 -62.75 -44.72
N LEU A 16 3.35 -63.61 -43.72
CA LEU A 16 3.06 -63.18 -42.34
C LEU A 16 4.25 -62.47 -41.70
N MET A 17 5.48 -62.95 -41.91
CA MET A 17 6.70 -62.25 -41.45
C MET A 17 6.85 -60.89 -42.10
N ALA A 18 6.64 -60.78 -43.41
CA ALA A 18 6.67 -59.52 -44.13
C ALA A 18 5.60 -58.56 -43.59
N TRP A 19 4.39 -59.05 -43.31
CA TRP A 19 3.30 -58.24 -42.79
C TRP A 19 3.59 -57.70 -41.37
N ILE A 20 4.15 -58.54 -40.48
CA ILE A 20 4.54 -58.13 -39.12
C ILE A 20 5.68 -57.10 -39.16
N LEU A 21 6.68 -57.28 -40.02
CA LEU A 21 7.79 -56.33 -40.18
C LEU A 21 7.33 -54.99 -40.76
N PHE A 22 6.41 -55.01 -41.73
CA PHE A 22 5.96 -53.79 -42.41
C PHE A 22 4.92 -53.01 -41.61
N PHE A 23 3.99 -53.68 -40.92
CA PHE A 23 2.95 -53.01 -40.11
C PHE A 23 3.34 -52.82 -38.64
N GLY A 24 4.29 -53.60 -38.09
CA GLY A 24 4.77 -53.47 -36.70
C GLY A 24 5.55 -52.16 -36.42
N GLY A 25 5.99 -51.45 -37.46
CA GLY A 25 6.70 -50.18 -37.35
C GLY A 25 5.82 -48.94 -37.05
N ALA A 26 4.50 -49.06 -37.18
CA ALA A 26 3.58 -47.92 -37.00
C ALA A 26 3.48 -47.44 -35.54
N GLY A 27 3.73 -48.31 -34.56
CA GLY A 27 3.71 -47.94 -33.13
C GLY A 27 4.92 -47.10 -32.68
N VAL A 28 6.08 -47.30 -33.30
CA VAL A 28 7.34 -46.65 -32.89
C VAL A 28 7.37 -45.16 -33.27
N THR A 29 6.76 -44.79 -34.40
CA THR A 29 6.67 -43.38 -34.83
C THR A 29 5.64 -42.61 -34.00
N HIS A 30 4.53 -43.24 -33.62
CA HIS A 30 3.51 -42.66 -32.75
C HIS A 30 4.03 -42.46 -31.32
N GLN A 31 4.77 -43.43 -30.76
CA GLN A 31 5.42 -43.28 -29.46
C GLN A 31 6.47 -42.16 -29.42
N ARG A 32 7.22 -41.92 -30.50
CA ARG A 32 8.18 -40.81 -30.58
C ARG A 32 7.48 -39.44 -30.62
N LYS A 33 6.35 -39.32 -31.32
CA LYS A 33 5.55 -38.08 -31.32
C LYS A 33 4.96 -37.80 -29.95
N LEU A 34 4.36 -38.80 -29.32
CA LEU A 34 3.81 -38.70 -27.97
C LEU A 34 4.89 -38.36 -26.92
N ARG A 35 6.08 -38.95 -27.01
CA ARG A 35 7.21 -38.58 -26.14
C ARG A 35 7.65 -37.13 -26.34
N LYS A 36 7.69 -36.64 -27.59
CA LYS A 36 8.02 -35.24 -27.90
C LYS A 36 6.98 -34.27 -27.34
N GLU A 37 5.70 -34.62 -27.44
CA GLU A 37 4.61 -33.83 -26.86
C GLU A 37 4.68 -33.82 -25.32
N ILE A 38 4.96 -34.96 -24.69
CA ILE A 38 5.15 -35.03 -23.24
C ILE A 38 6.33 -34.16 -22.78
N THR A 39 7.46 -34.21 -23.49
CA THR A 39 8.61 -33.34 -23.15
C THR A 39 8.27 -31.87 -23.35
N ARG A 40 7.58 -31.52 -24.43
CA ARG A 40 7.17 -30.13 -24.70
C ARG A 40 6.18 -29.61 -23.64
N LEU A 41 5.20 -30.42 -23.26
CA LEU A 41 4.24 -30.09 -22.22
C LEU A 41 4.90 -29.95 -20.84
N LYS A 42 5.92 -30.78 -20.54
CA LYS A 42 6.73 -30.63 -19.33
C LYS A 42 7.53 -29.33 -19.33
N ASP A 43 8.16 -28.99 -20.47
CA ASP A 43 8.91 -27.74 -20.59
C ASP A 43 8.00 -26.51 -20.48
N GLU A 44 6.80 -26.56 -21.06
CA GLU A 44 5.80 -25.50 -20.93
C GLU A 44 5.30 -25.35 -19.48
N LEU A 45 5.06 -26.47 -18.78
CA LEU A 45 4.74 -26.43 -17.35
C LEU A 45 5.87 -25.85 -16.50
N SER A 46 7.12 -26.23 -16.76
CA SER A 46 8.28 -25.69 -16.03
C SER A 46 8.42 -24.18 -16.25
N ARG A 47 8.28 -23.72 -17.51
CA ARG A 47 8.32 -22.30 -17.84
C ARG A 47 7.17 -21.51 -17.22
N LEU A 48 5.97 -22.07 -17.23
CA LEU A 48 4.81 -21.45 -16.58
C LEU A 48 5.00 -21.39 -15.06
N GLN A 49 5.59 -22.42 -14.46
CA GLN A 49 5.86 -22.43 -13.02
C GLN A 49 6.94 -21.41 -12.65
N GLU A 50 8.04 -21.32 -13.40
CA GLU A 50 9.08 -20.30 -13.22
C GLU A 50 8.53 -18.88 -13.42
N ALA A 51 7.70 -18.66 -14.45
CA ALA A 51 7.06 -17.37 -14.68
C ALA A 51 6.09 -17.01 -13.55
N ASN A 52 5.35 -17.99 -13.01
CA ASN A 52 4.43 -17.77 -11.90
C ASN A 52 5.18 -17.52 -10.57
N GLU A 53 6.31 -18.20 -10.35
CA GLU A 53 7.20 -17.93 -9.21
C GLU A 53 7.86 -16.55 -9.31
N ALA A 54 8.31 -16.14 -10.50
CA ALA A 54 8.85 -14.80 -10.75
C ALA A 54 7.78 -13.70 -10.58
N LEU A 55 6.55 -13.95 -11.05
CA LEU A 55 5.41 -13.06 -10.82
C LEU A 55 5.04 -12.99 -9.33
N ARG A 56 5.06 -14.11 -8.61
CA ARG A 56 4.83 -14.14 -7.15
C ARG A 56 5.93 -13.40 -6.39
N ALA A 57 7.19 -13.55 -6.78
CA ALA A 57 8.32 -12.84 -6.15
C ALA A 57 8.22 -11.32 -6.38
N THR A 58 7.89 -10.89 -7.60
CA THR A 58 7.71 -9.46 -7.93
C THR A 58 6.46 -8.87 -7.28
N LEU A 59 5.33 -9.59 -7.26
CA LEU A 59 4.11 -9.16 -6.57
C LEU A 59 4.26 -9.18 -5.05
N GLY A 60 5.00 -10.13 -4.49
CA GLY A 60 5.29 -10.24 -3.06
C GLY A 60 6.19 -9.11 -2.56
N ALA A 61 7.28 -8.82 -3.28
CA ALA A 61 8.14 -7.68 -2.96
C ALA A 61 7.38 -6.34 -3.07
N GLY A 62 6.54 -6.19 -4.09
CA GLY A 62 5.70 -5.00 -4.27
C GLY A 62 4.61 -4.83 -3.20
N SER A 63 4.06 -5.94 -2.67
CA SER A 63 3.04 -5.89 -1.62
C SER A 63 3.63 -5.59 -0.25
N GLU A 64 4.80 -6.15 0.10
CA GLU A 64 5.51 -5.83 1.35
C GLU A 64 5.95 -4.37 1.41
N GLU A 65 6.50 -3.83 0.31
CA GLU A 65 6.92 -2.43 0.24
C GLU A 65 5.72 -1.47 0.33
N ARG A 66 4.57 -1.88 -0.22
CA ARG A 66 3.32 -1.13 -0.11
C ARG A 66 2.76 -1.18 1.31
N LEU A 67 2.77 -2.35 1.97
CA LEU A 67 2.38 -2.52 3.36
C LEU A 67 3.26 -1.69 4.31
N ARG A 68 4.58 -1.67 4.10
CA ARG A 68 5.50 -0.82 4.87
C ARG A 68 5.18 0.66 4.70
N ARG A 69 4.89 1.11 3.47
CA ARG A 69 4.47 2.51 3.22
C ARG A 69 3.17 2.87 3.93
N TYR A 70 2.15 2.01 3.86
CA TYR A 70 0.90 2.24 4.60
C TYR A 70 1.09 2.19 6.11
N GLY A 71 1.95 1.31 6.61
CA GLY A 71 2.31 1.26 8.04
C GLY A 71 2.89 2.59 8.51
N LYS A 72 3.84 3.17 7.78
CA LYS A 72 4.42 4.48 8.10
C LYS A 72 3.39 5.61 8.06
N LEU A 73 2.48 5.59 7.08
CA LEU A 73 1.40 6.57 7.00
C LEU A 73 0.43 6.47 8.19
N PHE A 74 0.07 5.25 8.58
CA PHE A 74 -0.80 5.02 9.73
C PHE A 74 -0.14 5.46 11.04
N GLU A 75 1.16 5.15 11.21
CA GLU A 75 1.91 5.64 12.37
C GLU A 75 1.97 7.17 12.43
N PHE A 76 2.18 7.82 11.28
CA PHE A 76 2.17 9.28 11.17
C PHE A 76 0.82 9.87 11.58
N ILE A 77 -0.30 9.33 11.06
CA ILE A 77 -1.65 9.79 11.43
C ILE A 77 -1.90 9.57 12.92
N ARG A 78 -1.54 8.40 13.46
CA ARG A 78 -1.67 8.09 14.89
C ARG A 78 -0.90 9.07 15.77
N ASP A 79 0.29 9.49 15.34
CA ASP A 79 1.10 10.47 16.07
C ASP A 79 0.43 11.86 16.06
N LEU A 80 -0.16 12.29 14.94
CA LEU A 80 -0.93 13.53 14.85
C LEU A 80 -2.20 13.48 15.72
N GLU A 81 -2.94 12.36 15.72
CA GLU A 81 -4.10 12.19 16.59
C GLU A 81 -3.71 12.21 18.06
N SER A 82 -2.61 11.53 18.40
CA SER A 82 -2.05 11.53 19.75
C SER A 82 -1.66 12.95 20.17
N LEU A 83 -1.12 13.75 19.25
CA LEU A 83 -0.74 15.15 19.51
C LEU A 83 -1.98 15.99 19.81
N ARG A 84 -3.03 15.83 18.99
CA ARG A 84 -4.33 16.49 19.20
C ARG A 84 -4.93 16.13 20.56
N CYS A 85 -4.87 14.86 20.95
CA CYS A 85 -5.35 14.37 22.24
C CYS A 85 -4.49 14.86 23.42
N ALA A 86 -3.17 14.91 23.27
CA ALA A 86 -2.27 15.43 24.29
C ALA A 86 -2.53 16.92 24.56
N ILE A 87 -2.75 17.71 23.51
CA ILE A 87 -3.10 19.13 23.64
C ILE A 87 -4.49 19.32 24.27
N ALA A 88 -5.42 18.39 24.04
CA ALA A 88 -6.71 18.37 24.74
C ALA A 88 -6.60 17.94 26.21
N GLY A 89 -5.41 17.60 26.72
CA GLY A 89 -5.16 17.27 28.13
C GLY A 89 -4.98 15.78 28.43
N SER A 90 -4.88 14.91 27.41
CA SER A 90 -4.62 13.48 27.62
C SER A 90 -3.19 13.22 28.11
N LYS A 91 -3.05 12.85 29.39
CA LYS A 91 -1.76 12.49 30.00
C LYS A 91 -1.13 11.25 29.36
N ILE A 92 -1.94 10.30 28.91
CA ILE A 92 -1.46 9.06 28.27
C ILE A 92 -0.82 9.39 26.91
N CYS A 93 -1.51 10.17 26.08
CA CYS A 93 -0.98 10.59 24.79
C CYS A 93 0.26 11.49 24.96
N GLN A 94 0.24 12.38 25.96
CA GLN A 94 1.38 13.22 26.29
C GLN A 94 2.61 12.38 26.68
N ALA A 95 2.46 11.40 27.58
CA ALA A 95 3.56 10.53 28.01
C ALA A 95 4.08 9.64 26.87
N SER A 96 3.18 9.14 26.02
CA SER A 96 3.55 8.34 24.86
C SER A 96 4.37 9.15 23.84
N LEU A 97 3.91 10.36 23.53
CA LEU A 97 4.59 11.24 22.58
C LEU A 97 5.89 11.82 23.14
N SER A 98 5.92 12.23 24.41
CA SER A 98 7.15 12.72 25.03
C SER A 98 8.23 11.64 25.06
N LYS A 99 7.86 10.38 25.31
CA LYS A 99 8.79 9.25 25.21
C LYS A 99 9.32 9.03 23.78
N LYS A 100 8.49 9.25 22.76
CA LYS A 100 8.85 9.02 21.34
C LYS A 100 9.68 10.16 20.75
N TYR A 101 9.37 11.40 21.10
CA TYR A 101 9.93 12.60 20.48
C TYR A 101 10.80 13.44 21.41
N ASP A 102 10.90 13.09 22.69
CA ASP A 102 11.68 13.78 23.72
C ASP A 102 11.39 15.29 23.77
N THR A 103 10.11 15.65 23.67
CA THR A 103 9.65 17.04 23.62
C THR A 103 8.25 17.13 24.21
N ILE A 104 7.81 18.33 24.58
CA ILE A 104 6.45 18.61 25.07
C ILE A 104 5.53 18.85 23.87
N PRO A 105 4.24 18.48 23.92
CA PRO A 105 3.27 18.83 22.87
C PRO A 105 3.28 20.33 22.55
N GLY A 106 3.55 20.66 21.29
CA GLY A 106 3.73 22.04 20.83
C GLY A 106 4.25 22.10 19.39
N PRO A 107 4.73 23.28 18.93
CA PRO A 107 5.12 23.48 17.54
C PRO A 107 6.36 22.66 17.17
N ASP A 108 7.30 22.51 18.10
CA ASP A 108 8.54 21.75 17.86
C ASP A 108 8.27 20.25 17.71
N MET A 109 7.32 19.71 18.50
CA MET A 109 6.89 18.32 18.36
C MET A 109 6.21 18.10 17.00
N LEU A 110 5.35 19.03 16.57
CA LEU A 110 4.72 18.96 15.25
C LEU A 110 5.76 18.93 14.12
N LYS A 111 6.78 19.81 14.19
CA LYS A 111 7.89 19.81 13.23
C LYS A 111 8.62 18.46 13.19
N ARG A 112 8.88 17.85 14.35
CA ARG A 112 9.51 16.52 14.43
C ARG A 112 8.64 15.41 13.82
N ILE A 113 7.32 15.46 14.04
CA ILE A 113 6.38 14.52 13.42
C ILE A 113 6.39 14.68 11.89
N LEU A 114 6.34 15.92 11.39
CA LEU A 114 6.39 16.21 9.95
C LEU A 114 7.73 15.80 9.31
N ALA A 115 8.83 15.87 10.05
CA ALA A 115 10.16 15.46 9.58
C ALA A 115 10.34 13.93 9.42
N GLN A 116 9.42 13.09 9.89
CA GLN A 116 9.58 11.63 9.85
C GLN A 116 9.73 11.08 8.42
N PRO A 117 10.73 10.25 8.11
CA PRO A 117 10.91 9.72 6.76
C PRO A 117 9.84 8.68 6.37
N GLY A 118 9.49 8.63 5.09
CA GLY A 118 8.69 7.55 4.50
C GLY A 118 7.23 7.85 4.18
N VAL A 119 6.78 9.08 4.41
CA VAL A 119 5.57 9.65 3.80
C VAL A 119 5.98 10.89 3.00
N ASP A 120 5.35 11.08 1.85
CA ASP A 120 5.57 12.25 1.00
C ASP A 120 5.31 13.56 1.79
N PRO A 121 6.21 14.55 1.73
CA PRO A 121 6.07 15.81 2.49
C PRO A 121 4.78 16.57 2.20
N VAL A 122 4.30 16.57 0.95
CA VAL A 122 3.07 17.26 0.56
C VAL A 122 1.86 16.59 1.21
N ILE A 123 1.84 15.25 1.20
CA ILE A 123 0.79 14.47 1.86
C ILE A 123 0.80 14.70 3.38
N LYS A 124 1.97 14.76 4.01
CA LYS A 124 2.07 15.02 5.45
C LYS A 124 1.51 16.36 5.85
N ASN A 125 1.90 17.42 5.14
CA ASN A 125 1.44 18.77 5.45
C ASN A 125 -0.08 18.85 5.29
N ARG A 126 -0.61 18.33 4.17
CA ARG A 126 -2.05 18.29 3.94
C ARG A 126 -2.81 17.52 5.03
N LEU A 127 -2.29 16.37 5.46
CA LEU A 127 -2.90 15.57 6.53
C LEU A 127 -2.81 16.25 7.90
N ALA A 128 -1.69 16.92 8.18
CA ALA A 128 -1.53 17.69 9.41
C ALA A 128 -2.51 18.86 9.46
N ASP A 129 -2.65 19.61 8.36
CA ASP A 129 -3.60 20.72 8.27
C ASP A 129 -5.03 20.21 8.40
N GLU A 130 -5.38 19.12 7.73
CA GLU A 130 -6.73 18.55 7.80
C GLU A 130 -7.07 18.06 9.21
N LEU A 131 -6.15 17.34 9.86
CA LEU A 131 -6.41 16.71 11.15
C LEU A 131 -6.32 17.66 12.34
N LEU A 132 -5.37 18.61 12.28
CA LEU A 132 -5.05 19.51 13.40
C LEU A 132 -5.81 20.84 13.31
N VAL A 133 -6.05 21.33 12.09
CA VAL A 133 -6.77 22.59 11.84
C VAL A 133 -8.22 22.28 11.44
N GLY A 134 -8.40 21.50 10.36
CA GLY A 134 -9.71 21.19 9.78
C GLY A 134 -10.50 22.44 9.35
N GLU A 135 -11.75 22.23 8.92
CA GLU A 135 -12.60 23.33 8.42
C GLU A 135 -12.88 24.40 9.48
N VAL A 136 -13.19 23.97 10.71
CA VAL A 136 -13.49 24.90 11.82
C VAL A 136 -12.26 25.74 12.17
N GLY A 137 -11.08 25.14 12.24
CA GLY A 137 -9.84 25.87 12.50
C GLY A 137 -9.55 26.88 11.39
N ARG A 138 -9.71 26.50 10.13
CA ARG A 138 -9.55 27.41 8.97
C ARG A 138 -10.53 28.58 9.04
N ALA A 139 -11.81 28.32 9.32
CA ALA A 139 -12.84 29.36 9.43
C ALA A 139 -12.57 30.35 10.59
N LEU A 140 -12.08 29.85 11.73
CA LEU A 140 -11.66 30.67 12.87
C LEU A 140 -10.45 31.52 12.50
N MET A 141 -9.41 30.91 11.92
CA MET A 141 -8.20 31.61 11.48
C MET A 141 -8.51 32.72 10.45
N LEU A 142 -9.33 32.44 9.44
CA LEU A 142 -9.79 33.43 8.46
C LEU A 142 -10.60 34.57 9.09
N SER A 143 -11.41 34.27 10.11
CA SER A 143 -12.20 35.29 10.80
C SER A 143 -11.32 36.18 11.69
N LEU A 144 -10.36 35.58 12.39
CA LEU A 144 -9.42 36.30 13.25
C LEU A 144 -8.45 37.17 12.43
N ASP A 145 -7.98 36.69 11.28
CA ASP A 145 -7.13 37.45 10.37
C ASP A 145 -7.83 38.71 9.82
N LYS A 146 -9.15 38.64 9.62
CA LYS A 146 -10.00 39.79 9.28
C LYS A 146 -10.24 40.77 10.44
N GLY A 147 -9.66 40.51 11.62
CA GLY A 147 -9.80 41.34 12.81
C GLY A 147 -11.12 41.15 13.56
N PHE A 148 -11.86 40.07 13.32
CA PHE A 148 -13.09 39.81 14.07
C PHE A 148 -12.79 39.33 15.50
N SER A 149 -13.71 39.64 16.43
CA SER A 149 -13.66 39.09 17.79
C SER A 149 -13.88 37.58 17.79
N ILE A 150 -13.44 36.91 18.85
CA ILE A 150 -13.61 35.46 19.03
C ILE A 150 -15.10 35.07 18.93
N ASP A 151 -16.01 35.87 19.48
CA ASP A 151 -17.45 35.58 19.45
C ASP A 151 -17.99 35.60 18.02
N LYS A 152 -17.57 36.58 17.22
CA LYS A 152 -17.95 36.68 15.81
C LYS A 152 -17.30 35.58 14.96
N ALA A 153 -16.04 35.23 15.25
CA ALA A 153 -15.37 34.11 14.61
C ALA A 153 -16.07 32.77 14.90
N ALA A 154 -16.50 32.54 16.15
CA ALA A 154 -17.25 31.35 16.54
C ALA A 154 -18.60 31.25 15.79
N ALA A 155 -19.33 32.37 15.70
CA ALA A 155 -20.57 32.45 14.95
C ALA A 155 -20.36 32.16 13.45
N ASN A 156 -19.33 32.76 12.83
CA ASN A 156 -19.00 32.52 11.43
C ASN A 156 -18.62 31.06 11.15
N ALA A 157 -17.93 30.41 12.09
CA ALA A 157 -17.55 29.00 12.00
C ALA A 157 -18.70 28.04 12.37
N GLY A 158 -19.86 28.54 12.80
CA GLY A 158 -21.02 27.73 13.15
C GLY A 158 -20.84 26.87 14.41
N VAL A 159 -19.96 27.28 15.34
CA VAL A 159 -19.62 26.48 16.53
C VAL A 159 -19.88 27.25 17.83
N PRO A 160 -20.17 26.56 18.95
CA PRO A 160 -20.27 27.19 20.26
C PRO A 160 -18.96 27.88 20.66
N LEU A 161 -19.06 29.00 21.39
CA LEU A 161 -17.91 29.79 21.84
C LEU A 161 -16.86 28.97 22.61
N VAL A 162 -17.31 28.02 23.44
CA VAL A 162 -16.42 27.13 24.19
C VAL A 162 -15.57 26.27 23.25
N VAL A 163 -16.17 25.75 22.17
CA VAL A 163 -15.47 24.96 21.16
C VAL A 163 -14.49 25.83 20.39
N ALA A 164 -14.91 27.03 19.97
CA ALA A 164 -14.05 27.99 19.28
C ALA A 164 -12.82 28.35 20.13
N ARG A 165 -13.00 28.65 21.42
CA ARG A 165 -11.89 28.94 22.33
C ARG A 165 -10.93 27.76 22.45
N GLY A 166 -11.44 26.54 22.62
CA GLY A 166 -10.61 25.34 22.66
C GLY A 166 -9.80 25.12 21.38
N GLN A 167 -10.40 25.37 20.22
CA GLN A 167 -9.70 25.29 18.93
C GLN A 167 -8.65 26.40 18.78
N ILE A 168 -8.96 27.63 19.18
CA ILE A 168 -7.99 28.75 19.16
C ILE A 168 -6.79 28.44 20.05
N THR A 169 -7.01 27.97 21.29
CA THR A 169 -5.93 27.55 22.19
C THR A 169 -5.06 26.47 21.55
N ARG A 170 -5.67 25.47 20.90
CA ARG A 170 -4.91 24.44 20.18
C ARG A 170 -4.08 25.02 19.04
N LEU A 171 -4.67 25.90 18.22
CA LEU A 171 -3.97 26.55 17.10
C LEU A 171 -2.80 27.40 17.59
N GLN A 172 -2.92 28.05 18.76
CA GLN A 172 -1.82 28.76 19.41
C GLN A 172 -0.73 27.80 19.90
N ILE A 173 -1.11 26.70 20.58
CA ILE A 173 -0.15 25.70 21.08
C ILE A 173 0.63 25.05 19.94
N LEU A 174 -0.01 24.81 18.79
CA LEU A 174 0.64 24.23 17.61
C LEU A 174 1.42 25.24 16.78
N GLY A 175 1.32 26.54 17.09
CA GLY A 175 2.04 27.60 16.41
C GLY A 175 1.42 28.06 15.08
N TYR A 176 0.14 27.77 14.81
CA TYR A 176 -0.61 28.35 13.68
C TYR A 176 -1.06 29.78 13.99
N LEU A 177 -1.31 30.09 15.26
CA LEU A 177 -1.62 31.42 15.76
C LEU A 177 -0.55 31.85 16.78
N ASP A 178 -0.26 33.15 16.81
CA ASP A 178 0.59 33.72 17.86
C ASP A 178 -0.20 34.04 19.14
N SER A 179 0.48 34.60 20.15
CA SER A 179 -0.15 35.02 21.41
C SER A 179 -1.18 36.14 21.26
N HIS A 180 -1.16 36.87 20.13
CA HIS A 180 -2.07 37.96 19.79
C HIS A 180 -3.17 37.54 18.81
N LEU A 181 -3.36 36.24 18.58
CA LEU A 181 -4.34 35.67 17.65
C LEU A 181 -4.10 36.02 16.18
N LYS A 182 -2.88 36.40 15.81
CA LYS A 182 -2.47 36.61 14.42
C LYS A 182 -1.93 35.32 13.82
N LEU A 183 -2.10 35.17 12.51
CA LEU A 183 -1.55 34.06 11.76
C LEU A 183 -0.02 34.11 11.76
N THR A 184 0.59 32.97 12.08
CA THR A 184 2.02 32.73 11.82
C THR A 184 2.20 32.32 10.35
N GLU A 185 3.44 32.17 9.90
CA GLU A 185 3.73 31.64 8.57
C GLU A 185 3.11 30.25 8.35
N GLN A 186 3.19 29.38 9.36
CA GLN A 186 2.54 28.06 9.32
C GLN A 186 1.01 28.18 9.28
N GLY A 187 0.43 29.15 9.99
CA GLY A 187 -0.99 29.48 9.93
C GLY A 187 -1.45 29.92 8.55
N ARG A 188 -0.64 30.72 7.85
CA ARG A 188 -0.91 31.15 6.48
C ARG A 188 -0.84 29.99 5.49
N GLU A 189 0.19 29.15 5.61
CA GLU A 189 0.34 27.96 4.76
C GLU A 189 -0.85 27.00 4.88
N ALA A 190 -1.36 26.81 6.11
CA ALA A 190 -2.51 25.93 6.36
C ALA A 190 -3.86 26.48 5.83
N LEU A 191 -3.92 27.73 5.37
CA LEU A 191 -5.11 28.32 4.74
C LEU A 191 -5.15 28.15 3.22
N VAL A 192 -4.01 27.84 2.60
CA VAL A 192 -3.89 27.54 1.16
C VAL A 192 -4.36 26.11 0.87
#